data_AF-A0A2W4S8H8-F1
#
_entry.id   AF-A0A2W4S8H8-F1
#
_cell.length_a   1.000
_cell.length_b   1.000
_cell.length_c   1.000
_cell.angle_alpha   90.00
_cell.angle_beta   90.00
_cell.angle_gamma   90.00
#
_symmetry.space_group_name_H-M   'P 1'
#
loop_
_entity.id
_entity.type
_entity.pdbx_description
1 polymer ?
#
loop_
_entity_poly.entity_id
_entity_poly.type
_entity_poly.pdbx_seq_one_letter_code
_entity_poly.pdbx_strand_id
1 'polypeptide(L)'
;MLTLILVHGVAGLIIFGLPLWYSYKRLAPRGFAWVGVGGALIGIGGIALAFLKAGRPILPAEVIFLILAPLLLLMTASFAAGFLTGGTPSKGS
;
A
#
# COMPACT_ATOMS: atom_id res chain seq x y z
N MET A 1 -3.31 16.57 -15.93
CA MET A 1 -3.97 16.25 -14.64
C MET A 1 -4.89 15.05 -14.73
N LEU A 2 -5.80 14.98 -15.70
CA LEU A 2 -6.74 13.85 -15.81
C LEU A 2 -6.06 12.48 -15.98
N THR A 3 -5.07 12.36 -16.87
CA THR A 3 -4.31 11.11 -17.08
C THR A 3 -3.62 10.64 -15.81
N LEU A 4 -2.99 11.55 -15.07
CA LEU A 4 -2.31 11.23 -13.81
C LEU A 4 -3.31 10.69 -12.78
N ILE A 5 -4.46 11.36 -12.62
CA ILE A 5 -5.49 10.94 -11.66
C ILE A 5 -6.03 9.54 -12.02
N LEU A 6 -6.32 9.31 -13.30
CA LEU A 6 -6.86 8.03 -13.78
C LEU A 6 -5.83 6.91 -13.63
N VAL A 7 -4.63 7.09 -14.18
CA VAL A 7 -3.59 6.05 -14.17
C VAL A 7 -3.11 5.78 -12.74
N HIS A 8 -2.91 6.83 -11.92
CA HIS A 8 -2.50 6.66 -10.53
C HIS A 8 -3.57 5.97 -9.68
N GLY A 9 -4.84 6.36 -9.84
CA GLY A 9 -5.95 5.71 -9.12
C GLY A 9 -6.09 4.23 -9.48
N VAL A 10 -6.06 3.92 -10.78
CA VAL A 10 -6.14 2.53 -11.27
C VAL A 10 -4.91 1.72 -10.84
N ALA A 11 -3.70 2.27 -10.99
CA ALA A 11 -2.48 1.60 -10.56
C ALA A 11 -2.47 1.34 -9.04
N GLY A 12 -2.90 2.32 -8.23
CA GLY A 12 -2.99 2.17 -6.78
C GLY A 12 -3.98 1.07 -6.37
N LEU A 13 -5.14 1.01 -7.01
CA LEU A 13 -6.14 -0.03 -6.75
C LEU A 13 -5.61 -1.42 -7.14
N ILE A 14 -4.88 -1.53 -8.25
CA ILE A 14 -4.24 -2.78 -8.69
C ILE A 14 -3.14 -3.20 -7.70
N ILE A 15 -2.25 -2.29 -7.30
CA ILE A 15 -1.15 -2.58 -6.36
C ILE A 15 -1.67 -3.04 -4.99
N PHE A 16 -2.81 -2.51 -4.54
CA PHE A 16 -3.45 -2.95 -3.30
C PHE A 16 -4.26 -4.25 -3.48
N GLY A 17 -5.15 -4.29 -4.47
CA GLY A 17 -6.15 -5.34 -4.59
C GLY A 17 -5.61 -6.64 -5.19
N LEU A 18 -4.67 -6.55 -6.13
CA LEU A 18 -4.17 -7.73 -6.87
C LEU A 18 -3.37 -8.67 -5.96
N PRO A 19 -2.40 -8.21 -5.14
CA PRO A 19 -1.65 -9.09 -4.23
C PRO A 19 -2.55 -9.73 -3.18
N LEU A 20 -3.56 -9.00 -2.69
CA LEU A 20 -4.52 -9.49 -1.71
C LEU A 20 -5.41 -10.59 -2.31
N TRP A 21 -5.93 -10.36 -3.52
CA TRP A 21 -6.76 -11.33 -4.24
C TRP A 21 -5.99 -12.60 -4.63
N TYR A 22 -4.77 -12.46 -5.15
CA TYR A 22 -3.94 -13.60 -5.53
C TYR A 22 -3.48 -14.43 -4.33
N SER A 23 -3.20 -13.78 -3.20
CA SER A 23 -2.90 -14.48 -1.94
C SER A 23 -4.14 -15.22 -1.41
N TYR A 24 -5.33 -14.61 -1.48
CA TYR A 24 -6.59 -15.25 -1.09
C TYR A 24 -6.92 -16.49 -1.94
N LYS A 25 -6.67 -16.42 -3.25
CA LYS A 25 -6.85 -17.55 -4.19
C LYS A 25 -5.75 -18.62 -4.07
N ARG A 26 -4.76 -18.45 -3.19
CA ARG A 26 -3.53 -19.27 -3.09
C ARG A 26 -2.76 -19.41 -4.40
N LEU A 27 -2.98 -18.49 -5.34
CA LEU A 27 -2.29 -18.44 -6.63
C LEU A 27 -0.93 -17.74 -6.50
N ALA A 28 -0.72 -16.99 -5.42
CA ALA A 28 0.55 -16.41 -5.03
C ALA A 28 1.02 -16.97 -3.68
N PRO A 29 2.33 -17.00 -3.44
CA PRO A 29 2.90 -17.37 -2.14
C PRO A 29 2.32 -16.50 -1.01
N ARG A 30 2.04 -17.11 0.15
CA ARG A 30 1.36 -16.45 1.28
C ARG A 30 2.02 -15.14 1.72
N GLY A 31 3.35 -15.06 1.57
CA GLY A 31 4.13 -13.84 1.84
C GLY A 31 3.71 -12.63 1.01
N PHE A 32 3.17 -12.84 -0.19
CA PHE A 32 2.73 -11.78 -1.10
C PHE A 32 1.54 -10.95 -0.54
N ALA A 33 0.85 -11.44 0.50
CA ALA A 33 -0.16 -10.67 1.23
C ALA A 33 0.43 -9.40 1.87
N TRP A 34 1.70 -9.40 2.26
CA TRP A 34 2.38 -8.22 2.83
C TRP A 34 2.47 -7.06 1.83
N VAL A 35 2.49 -7.34 0.52
CA VAL A 35 2.38 -6.31 -0.51
C VAL A 35 0.99 -5.67 -0.47
N GLY A 36 -0.08 -6.45 -0.28
CA GLY A 36 -1.42 -5.93 -0.08
C GLY A 36 -1.52 -5.03 1.17
N VAL A 37 -0.88 -5.44 2.27
CA VAL A 37 -0.79 -4.63 3.49
C VAL A 37 -0.07 -3.30 3.24
N GLY A 38 1.11 -3.33 2.60
CA GLY A 38 1.81 -2.10 2.21
C GLY A 38 0.98 -1.18 1.30
N GLY A 39 0.18 -1.76 0.40
CA GLY A 39 -0.74 -1.06 -0.47
C GLY A 39 -1.86 -0.34 0.30
N ALA A 40 -2.37 -0.95 1.36
CA ALA A 40 -3.33 -0.31 2.25
C ALA A 40 -2.68 0.86 3.02
N LEU A 41 -1.46 0.70 3.53
CA LEU A 41 -0.75 1.76 4.26
C LEU A 41 -0.58 3.02 3.40
N ILE A 42 -0.13 2.87 2.15
CA ILE A 42 0.00 4.03 1.24
C ILE A 42 -1.35 4.61 0.84
N GLY A 43 -2.38 3.78 0.68
CA GLY A 43 -3.75 4.25 0.43
C GLY A 43 -4.25 5.16 1.55
N ILE A 44 -4.05 4.75 2.80
CA ILE A 44 -4.41 5.56 3.98
C ILE A 44 -3.61 6.87 4.00
N GLY A 45 -2.29 6.81 3.76
CA GLY A 45 -1.44 8.00 3.68
C GLY A 45 -1.87 8.98 2.57
N GLY A 46 -2.23 8.45 1.40
CA GLY A 46 -2.72 9.24 0.26
C GLY A 46 -4.06 9.91 0.54
N ILE A 47 -4.98 9.22 1.22
CA ILE A 47 -6.26 9.80 1.65
C ILE A 47 -6.02 10.93 2.66
N ALA A 48 -5.16 10.73 3.66
CA ALA A 48 -4.82 11.77 4.63
C ALA A 48 -4.24 13.04 3.95
N LEU A 49 -3.37 12.86 2.96
CA LEU A 49 -2.80 13.97 2.18
C LEU A 49 -3.85 14.66 1.29
N ALA A 50 -4.81 13.92 0.76
CA ALA A 50 -5.92 14.48 -0.01
C ALA A 50 -6.82 15.37 0.84
N PHE A 51 -7.14 14.97 2.08
CA PHE A 51 -7.90 15.79 3.02
C PHE A 51 -7.14 17.05 3.46
N LEU A 52 -5.82 16.95 3.65
CA LEU A 52 -4.95 18.11 3.88
C LEU A 52 -5.05 19.11 2.73
N LYS A 53 -4.92 18.62 1.49
CA LYS A 53 -4.98 19.46 0.27
C LYS A 53 -6.36 20.06 0.03
N ALA A 54 -7.43 19.39 0.46
CA ALA A 54 -8.81 19.86 0.35
C ALA A 54 -9.18 20.96 1.36
N GLY A 55 -8.25 21.37 2.24
CA GLY A 55 -8.48 22.43 3.23
C GLY A 55 -9.40 22.02 4.39
N ARG A 56 -9.78 20.74 4.48
CA ARG A 56 -10.50 20.13 5.60
C ARG A 56 -9.67 19.00 6.21
N PRO A 57 -8.52 19.33 6.82
CA PRO A 57 -7.66 18.33 7.42
C PRO A 57 -8.38 17.61 8.56
N ILE A 58 -8.42 16.28 8.48
CA ILE A 58 -8.87 15.40 9.58
C ILE A 58 -7.87 15.38 10.75
N LEU A 59 -6.59 15.69 10.48
CA LEU A 59 -5.51 15.82 11.46
C LEU A 59 -4.62 17.04 11.13
N PRO A 60 -3.92 17.65 12.11
CA PRO A 60 -3.02 18.77 11.86
C PRO A 60 -1.97 18.42 10.80
N ALA A 61 -1.56 19.41 10.01
CA ALA A 61 -0.57 19.22 8.96
C ALA A 61 0.75 18.65 9.50
N GLU A 62 1.19 19.18 10.65
CA GLU A 62 2.41 18.75 11.32
C GLU A 62 2.34 17.26 11.71
N VAL A 63 1.18 16.80 12.18
CA VAL A 63 0.96 15.41 12.58
C VAL A 63 0.94 14.49 11.35
N ILE A 64 0.29 14.93 10.25
CA ILE A 64 0.27 14.16 9.00
C ILE A 64 1.70 13.98 8.48
N PHE A 65 2.49 15.05 8.39
CA PHE A 65 3.88 14.94 7.90
C PHE A 65 4.77 14.12 8.84
N LEU A 66 4.58 14.22 10.15
CA LEU A 66 5.32 13.44 11.15
C LEU A 66 5.01 11.93 11.06
N ILE A 67 3.76 11.56 10.77
CA ILE A 67 3.36 10.14 10.60
C ILE A 67 3.68 9.64 9.19
N LEU A 68 3.70 10.52 8.18
CA LEU A 68 3.90 10.14 6.79
C LEU A 68 5.26 9.48 6.56
N ALA A 69 6.34 10.02 7.15
CA ALA A 69 7.68 9.46 7.02
C ALA A 69 7.80 8.01 7.56
N PRO A 70 7.41 7.70 8.81
CA PRO A 70 7.42 6.33 9.31
C PRO A 70 6.38 5.42 8.60
N LEU A 71 5.24 5.97 8.17
CA LEU A 71 4.25 5.23 7.38
C LEU A 71 4.81 4.77 6.03
N LEU A 72 5.52 5.65 5.32
CA LEU A 72 6.20 5.34 4.06
C LEU A 72 7.32 4.32 4.25
N LEU A 73 8.07 4.43 5.34
CA LEU A 73 9.09 3.45 5.72
C LEU A 73 8.43 2.07 5.93
N LEU A 74 7.34 2.01 6.67
CA LEU A 74 6.63 0.76 6.99
C LEU A 74 5.96 0.15 5.75
N MET A 75 5.42 0.98 4.86
CA MET A 75 4.93 0.53 3.54
C MET A 75 6.06 -0.10 2.72
N THR A 76 7.21 0.55 2.65
CA THR A 76 8.37 0.04 1.90
C THR A 76 8.89 -1.27 2.50
N ALA A 77 8.96 -1.35 3.83
CA ALA A 77 9.32 -2.57 4.53
C ALA A 77 8.32 -3.70 4.27
N SER A 78 7.01 -3.40 4.24
CA SER A 78 5.96 -4.38 3.91
C SER A 78 6.06 -4.88 2.47
N PHE A 79 6.36 -3.99 1.52
CA PHE A 79 6.62 -4.37 0.13
C PHE A 79 7.87 -5.26 0.02
N ALA A 80 8.98 -4.85 0.62
CA ALA A 80 10.22 -5.63 0.62
C ALA A 80 9.99 -7.01 1.25
N ALA A 81 9.33 -7.08 2.41
CA ALA A 81 8.97 -8.34 3.06
C ALA A 81 8.07 -9.20 2.15
N GLY A 82 7.07 -8.61 1.50
CA GLY A 82 6.17 -9.32 0.59
C GLY A 82 6.86 -9.89 -0.64
N PHE A 83 7.87 -9.22 -1.19
CA PHE A 83 8.68 -9.75 -2.29
C PHE A 83 9.68 -10.81 -1.82
N LEU A 84 10.35 -10.60 -0.68
CA LEU A 84 11.33 -11.54 -0.13
C LEU A 84 10.69 -12.84 0.34
N THR A 85 9.55 -12.75 1.03
CA THR A 85 8.76 -13.91 1.48
C THR A 85 7.84 -14.47 0.40
N GLY A 86 7.57 -13.68 -0.63
CA GLY A 86 6.88 -14.13 -1.84
C GLY A 86 7.79 -14.96 -2.76
N GLY A 87 9.10 -14.70 -2.77
CA GLY A 87 10.08 -15.42 -3.58
C GLY A 87 10.59 -16.73 -2.99
N THR A 88 10.28 -17.03 -1.72
CA THR A 88 10.65 -18.32 -1.13
C THR A 88 9.62 -19.38 -1.50
N PRO A 89 10.04 -20.51 -2.11
CA PRO A 89 9.12 -21.60 -2.39
C PRO A 89 8.49 -22.05 -1.08
N SER A 90 7.16 -21.99 -1.01
CA SER A 90 6.37 -22.58 0.07
C SER A 90 6.79 -24.04 0.15
N LYS A 91 7.59 -24.41 1.16
CA LYS A 91 7.82 -25.82 1.50
C LYS A 91 6.43 -26.43 1.67
N GLY A 92 6.12 -27.36 0.77
CA GLY A 92 4.95 -28.22 0.87
C GLY A 92 4.93 -28.85 2.26
N SER A 93 3.77 -28.72 2.90
CA SER A 93 3.38 -29.54 4.05
C SER A 93 2.59 -30.71 3.49
#